data_AF-A0A2N0NF91-F1
#
_entry.id   AF-A0A2N0NF91-F1
#
_cell.length_a   1.000
_cell.length_b   1.000
_cell.length_c   1.000
_cell.angle_alpha   90.00
_cell.angle_beta   90.00
_cell.angle_gamma   90.00
#
_symmetry.space_group_name_H-M   'P 1'
#
loop_
_entity.id
_entity.type
_entity.pdbx_description
1 polymer ?
#
loop_
_entity_poly.entity_id
_entity_poly.type
_entity_poly.pdbx_seq_one_letter_code
_entity_poly.pdbx_strand_id
1 'polypeptide(L)'
;MKVRNLLGAYAFKRDMLFNARIPEKVEKGKYPGAYVFLPEKGIKTKRPVTGLDFTSLYPSLIMAYNLSPEKFIFNPEEAVIIKKNGNSLHEISFPFNKRTIQAWCIRHDNRSEKKGLYPAVLEELSAMRQELKAQLASLGKKKDQLGKIISSVKEKGKRIPEKLDLEYKSLCFEYDCLNSKQKAVKLFINTFYGEAGNPLSSIFLRALAGGTTSAGKYNIKLVAEYVEKKSFGIKYGDTDSLYLTCPDKYFEKCDEAFSRKELSKEAYWTEMVKITMDVIKKLRDQINAYLRIKSGTSYLKMAYKEVLFPVCFTGKKKYFGVGHEVVVNFKPKNLFMKGIETVKQ
;
A
#
# COMPACT_ATOMS: atom_id res chain seq x y z
N MET A 1 0.38 7.50 -22.54
CA MET A 1 -0.36 8.62 -23.20
C MET A 1 -1.19 9.46 -22.23
N LYS A 2 -2.05 8.85 -21.39
CA LYS A 2 -2.97 9.61 -20.51
C LYS A 2 -2.27 10.37 -19.36
N VAL A 3 -1.26 9.77 -18.70
CA VAL A 3 -0.48 10.44 -17.64
C VAL A 3 0.27 11.66 -18.18
N ARG A 4 0.92 11.50 -19.34
CA ARG A 4 1.60 12.59 -20.05
C ARG A 4 0.68 13.78 -20.30
N ASN A 5 -0.50 13.55 -20.87
CA ASN A 5 -1.42 14.63 -21.20
C ASN A 5 -1.91 15.36 -19.94
N LEU A 6 -2.16 14.64 -18.84
CA LEU A 6 -2.51 15.26 -17.57
C LEU A 6 -1.35 16.11 -17.04
N LEU A 7 -0.13 15.56 -16.98
CA LEU A 7 1.04 16.31 -16.54
C LEU A 7 1.27 17.56 -17.41
N GLY A 8 1.10 17.44 -18.73
CA GLY A 8 1.19 18.57 -19.66
C GLY A 8 0.16 19.65 -19.38
N ALA A 9 -1.09 19.28 -19.10
CA ALA A 9 -2.14 20.23 -18.72
C ALA A 9 -1.83 20.97 -17.41
N TYR A 10 -1.26 20.26 -16.42
CA TYR A 10 -0.83 20.89 -15.16
C TYR A 10 0.43 21.74 -15.30
N ALA A 11 1.35 21.32 -16.17
CA ALA A 11 2.54 22.11 -16.51
C ALA A 11 2.12 23.43 -17.16
N PHE A 12 1.18 23.38 -18.11
CA PHE A 12 0.61 24.58 -18.74
C PHE A 12 -0.02 25.53 -17.72
N LYS A 13 -0.81 25.00 -16.75
CA LYS A 13 -1.38 25.80 -15.64
C LYS A 13 -0.33 26.44 -14.72
N ARG A 14 0.92 25.99 -14.77
CA ARG A 14 2.05 26.48 -13.97
C ARG A 14 3.06 27.27 -14.81
N ASP A 15 2.71 27.65 -16.03
CA ASP A 15 3.59 28.33 -16.99
C ASP A 15 4.90 27.57 -17.25
N MET A 16 4.84 26.24 -17.22
CA MET A 16 5.98 25.36 -17.48
C MET A 16 5.94 24.81 -18.90
N LEU A 17 7.09 24.87 -19.59
CA LEU A 17 7.27 24.15 -20.85
C LEU A 17 7.34 22.64 -20.59
N PHE A 18 6.53 21.86 -21.31
CA PHE A 18 6.45 20.40 -21.14
C PHE A 18 6.97 19.65 -22.37
N ASN A 19 8.01 18.84 -22.20
CA ASN A 19 8.58 18.05 -23.28
C ASN A 19 7.74 16.80 -23.57
N ALA A 20 7.27 16.67 -24.81
CA ALA A 20 6.51 15.52 -25.29
C ALA A 20 7.33 14.54 -26.17
N ARG A 21 8.62 14.82 -26.39
CA ARG A 21 9.49 13.96 -27.21
C ARG A 21 9.85 12.68 -26.45
N ILE A 22 9.83 11.57 -27.17
CA ILE A 22 10.28 10.28 -26.65
C ILE A 22 11.82 10.24 -26.77
N PRO A 23 12.56 9.81 -25.74
CA PRO A 23 14.01 9.72 -25.85
C PRO A 23 14.44 8.67 -26.88
N GLU A 24 15.23 9.07 -27.89
CA GLU A 24 15.60 8.20 -29.02
C GLU A 24 16.65 7.14 -28.69
N LYS A 25 17.50 7.39 -27.66
CA LYS A 25 18.61 6.50 -27.27
C LYS A 25 18.62 6.24 -25.77
N VAL A 26 17.64 5.49 -25.27
CA VAL A 26 17.64 5.02 -23.88
C VAL A 26 18.54 3.79 -23.75
N GLU A 27 19.62 3.92 -23.00
CA GLU A 27 20.46 2.78 -22.62
C GLU A 27 19.61 1.68 -21.94
N LYS A 28 19.64 0.48 -22.51
CA LYS A 28 18.91 -0.69 -21.99
C LYS A 28 19.62 -1.23 -20.75
N GLY A 29 18.86 -1.67 -19.77
CA GLY A 29 19.39 -2.25 -18.54
C GLY A 29 18.31 -2.43 -17.49
N LYS A 30 18.67 -3.07 -16.38
CA LYS A 30 17.78 -3.25 -15.23
C LYS A 30 18.36 -2.52 -14.03
N TYR A 31 17.53 -1.74 -13.35
CA TYR A 31 17.80 -1.24 -12.01
C TYR A 31 17.15 -2.19 -10.99
N PRO A 32 17.58 -2.17 -9.71
CA PRO A 32 17.06 -3.09 -8.72
C PRO A 32 15.56 -2.89 -8.50
N GLY A 33 14.78 -3.95 -8.74
CA GLY A 33 13.35 -4.02 -8.38
C GLY A 33 13.15 -4.21 -6.88
N ALA A 34 11.91 -4.42 -6.43
CA ALA A 34 11.55 -4.52 -5.01
C ALA A 34 12.37 -5.52 -4.17
N TYR A 35 12.44 -5.27 -2.85
CA TYR A 35 13.05 -6.20 -1.89
C TYR A 35 12.02 -7.24 -1.40
N VAL A 36 12.47 -8.47 -1.16
CA VAL A 36 11.63 -9.58 -0.71
C VAL A 36 12.33 -10.28 0.45
N PHE A 37 11.65 -10.36 1.59
CA PHE A 37 12.05 -11.19 2.72
C PHE A 37 11.58 -12.62 2.45
N LEU A 38 12.50 -13.58 2.49
CA LEU A 38 12.17 -14.97 2.18
C LEU A 38 11.22 -15.53 3.24
N PRO A 39 10.18 -16.27 2.84
CA PRO A 39 9.29 -16.87 3.82
C PRO A 39 9.98 -18.02 4.53
N GLU A 40 9.76 -18.13 5.83
CA GLU A 40 10.02 -19.38 6.55
C GLU A 40 9.02 -20.43 6.07
N LYS A 41 9.45 -21.35 5.21
CA LYS A 41 8.58 -22.39 4.64
C LYS A 41 7.97 -23.28 5.72
N GLY A 42 6.81 -23.85 5.41
CA GLY A 42 6.09 -24.79 6.25
C GLY A 42 4.85 -24.18 6.91
N ILE A 43 4.16 -25.03 7.67
CA ILE A 43 2.92 -24.68 8.36
C ILE A 43 3.26 -23.98 9.68
N LYS A 44 2.67 -22.82 9.90
CA LYS A 44 2.74 -22.02 11.12
C LYS A 44 1.44 -22.21 11.90
N THR A 45 1.54 -23.01 12.96
CA THR A 45 0.42 -23.33 13.88
C THR A 45 0.65 -22.84 15.30
N LYS A 46 1.85 -22.35 15.63
CA LYS A 46 2.18 -21.86 16.99
C LYS A 46 1.53 -20.50 17.27
N ARG A 47 1.71 -19.53 16.37
CA ARG A 47 1.23 -18.15 16.52
C ARG A 47 0.57 -17.64 15.24
N PRO A 48 -0.42 -16.74 15.36
CA PRO A 48 -0.96 -16.03 14.21
C PRO A 48 0.10 -15.21 13.47
N VAL A 49 -0.11 -15.04 12.16
CA VAL A 49 0.74 -14.20 11.30
C VAL A 49 -0.13 -13.10 10.72
N THR A 50 0.31 -11.85 10.79
CA THR A 50 -0.48 -10.70 10.37
C THR A 50 0.25 -9.82 9.36
N GLY A 51 -0.48 -9.30 8.37
CA GLY A 51 0.07 -8.44 7.34
C GLY A 51 -0.03 -6.94 7.65
N LEU A 52 1.06 -6.21 7.43
CA LEU A 52 1.07 -4.75 7.25
C LEU A 52 1.50 -4.42 5.83
N ASP A 53 0.86 -3.44 5.21
CA ASP A 53 1.05 -3.08 3.81
C ASP A 53 1.12 -1.57 3.58
N PHE A 54 2.08 -1.07 2.80
CA PHE A 54 2.10 0.34 2.43
C PHE A 54 0.92 0.71 1.54
N THR A 55 0.19 1.77 1.91
CA THR A 55 -0.93 2.26 1.11
C THR A 55 -0.40 2.97 -0.13
N SER A 56 -0.49 2.34 -1.31
CA SER A 56 -0.02 2.90 -2.58
C SER A 56 1.46 3.30 -2.54
N LEU A 57 2.34 2.34 -2.23
CA LEU A 57 3.77 2.58 -1.98
C LEU A 57 4.44 3.54 -2.98
N TYR A 58 4.46 3.22 -4.28
CA TYR A 58 5.21 4.02 -5.25
C TYR A 58 4.70 5.45 -5.41
N PRO A 59 3.38 5.71 -5.60
CA PRO A 59 2.85 7.07 -5.53
C PRO A 59 3.21 7.80 -4.24
N SER A 60 3.12 7.13 -3.08
CA SER A 60 3.48 7.72 -1.79
C SER A 60 4.95 8.07 -1.68
N LEU A 61 5.85 7.27 -2.25
CA LEU A 61 7.29 7.57 -2.31
C LEU A 61 7.57 8.76 -3.23
N ILE A 62 6.91 8.81 -4.39
CA ILE A 62 7.01 9.93 -5.33
C ILE A 62 6.63 11.23 -4.62
N MET A 63 5.50 11.23 -3.89
CA MET A 63 5.08 12.40 -3.10
C MET A 63 6.05 12.71 -1.95
N ALA A 64 6.41 11.72 -1.11
CA ALA A 64 7.24 11.92 0.08
C ALA A 64 8.66 12.42 -0.21
N TYR A 65 9.25 12.00 -1.33
CA TYR A 65 10.61 12.37 -1.72
C TYR A 65 10.65 13.41 -2.84
N ASN A 66 9.49 13.99 -3.18
CA ASN A 66 9.32 15.00 -4.22
C ASN A 66 9.79 14.58 -5.62
N LEU A 67 9.72 13.28 -5.95
CA LEU A 67 10.30 12.70 -7.17
C LEU A 67 9.57 13.20 -8.42
N SER A 68 10.05 14.31 -8.98
CA SER A 68 9.50 14.94 -10.18
C SER A 68 10.65 15.39 -11.08
N PRO A 69 10.57 15.26 -12.41
CA PRO A 69 11.69 15.53 -13.32
C PRO A 69 12.41 16.86 -13.07
N GLU A 70 11.65 17.93 -12.83
CA GLU A 70 12.15 19.29 -12.59
C GLU A 70 12.73 19.52 -11.18
N LYS A 71 12.68 18.51 -10.31
CA LYS A 71 13.25 18.54 -8.96
C LYS A 71 14.54 17.72 -8.83
N PHE A 72 14.97 17.07 -9.92
CA PHE A 72 16.21 16.29 -9.94
C PHE A 72 17.43 17.18 -10.19
N ILE A 73 18.50 16.88 -9.46
CA ILE A 73 19.84 17.43 -9.65
C ILE A 73 20.76 16.24 -9.95
N PHE A 74 21.52 16.33 -11.03
CA PHE A 74 22.45 15.27 -11.45
C PHE A 74 23.92 15.64 -11.21
N ASN A 75 24.24 16.93 -11.08
CA ASN A 75 25.58 17.39 -10.77
C ASN A 75 25.79 17.44 -9.24
N PRO A 76 26.80 16.72 -8.69
CA PRO A 76 27.14 16.79 -7.27
C PRO A 76 27.47 18.20 -6.77
N GLU A 77 28.15 19.03 -7.57
CA GLU A 77 28.53 20.38 -7.17
C GLU A 77 27.30 21.28 -7.00
N GLU A 78 26.34 21.17 -7.93
CA GLU A 78 25.06 21.86 -7.87
C GLU A 78 24.26 21.42 -6.64
N ALA A 79 24.27 20.13 -6.31
CA ALA A 79 23.62 19.60 -5.10
C ALA A 79 24.23 20.22 -3.83
N VAL A 80 25.56 20.39 -3.78
CA VAL A 80 26.23 21.07 -2.65
C VAL A 80 25.80 22.53 -2.54
N ILE A 81 25.73 23.26 -3.66
CA ILE A 81 25.29 24.67 -3.68
C ILE A 81 23.84 24.79 -3.21
N ILE A 82 22.93 23.97 -3.74
CA ILE A 82 21.51 24.00 -3.37
C ILE A 82 21.31 23.66 -1.90
N LYS A 83 22.08 22.71 -1.38
CA LYS A 83 22.08 22.37 0.06
C LYS A 83 22.59 23.52 0.93
N LYS A 84 23.65 24.23 0.51
CA LYS A 84 24.17 25.43 1.19
C LYS A 84 23.14 26.57 1.18
N ASN A 85 22.33 26.68 0.13
CA ASN A 85 21.23 27.64 0.04
C ASN A 85 19.99 27.27 0.89
N GLY A 86 20.12 26.32 1.83
CA GLY A 86 19.07 25.98 2.81
C GLY A 86 18.00 25.02 2.29
N ASN A 87 18.20 24.35 1.15
CA ASN A 87 17.26 23.33 0.67
C ASN A 87 17.64 21.94 1.17
N SER A 88 16.64 21.21 1.66
CA SER A 88 16.78 19.79 2.00
C SER A 88 16.83 18.95 0.73
N LEU A 89 17.77 18.01 0.63
CA LEU A 89 17.92 17.12 -0.52
C LEU A 89 17.67 15.66 -0.11
N HIS A 90 17.00 14.90 -0.97
CA HIS A 90 16.95 13.45 -0.92
C HIS A 90 17.98 12.88 -1.89
N GLU A 91 18.98 12.18 -1.37
CA GLU A 91 19.96 11.48 -2.19
C GLU A 91 19.38 10.17 -2.74
N ILE A 92 19.65 9.93 -4.02
CA ILE A 92 19.23 8.75 -4.77
C ILE A 92 20.48 8.08 -5.32
N SER A 93 20.69 6.82 -4.95
CA SER A 93 21.82 6.04 -5.42
C SER A 93 21.39 4.60 -5.69
N PHE A 94 21.65 4.09 -6.90
CA PHE A 94 21.37 2.70 -7.25
C PHE A 94 22.29 2.17 -8.37
N PRO A 95 22.59 0.86 -8.38
CA PRO A 95 23.38 0.25 -9.43
C PRO A 95 22.59 0.11 -10.74
N PHE A 96 23.23 0.36 -11.86
CA PHE A 96 22.70 0.19 -13.22
C PHE A 96 23.87 -0.10 -14.17
N ASN A 97 23.81 -1.20 -14.94
CA ASN A 97 24.85 -1.57 -15.91
C ASN A 97 26.30 -1.45 -15.37
N LYS A 98 26.56 -2.05 -14.20
CA LYS A 98 27.87 -2.05 -13.51
C LYS A 98 28.38 -0.69 -13.01
N ARG A 99 27.59 0.39 -13.14
CA ARG A 99 27.87 1.70 -12.54
C ARG A 99 26.82 2.07 -11.49
N THR A 100 27.13 3.03 -10.64
CA THR A 100 26.14 3.62 -9.72
C THR A 100 25.58 4.88 -10.36
N ILE A 101 24.25 4.97 -10.43
CA ILE A 101 23.56 6.20 -10.79
C ILE A 101 23.35 6.97 -9.49
N GLN A 102 23.84 8.20 -9.46
CA GLN A 102 23.62 9.15 -8.37
C GLN A 102 22.78 10.32 -8.88
N ALA A 103 21.86 10.76 -8.04
CA ALA A 103 21.07 11.97 -8.25
C ALA A 103 20.57 12.49 -6.90
N TRP A 104 20.09 13.73 -6.89
CA TRP A 104 19.42 14.32 -5.72
C TRP A 104 18.06 14.85 -6.12
N CYS A 105 17.12 14.84 -5.19
CA CYS A 105 15.83 15.47 -5.36
C CYS A 105 15.62 16.54 -4.31
N ILE A 106 15.24 17.75 -4.73
CA ILE A 106 14.92 18.84 -3.80
C ILE A 106 13.65 18.48 -3.05
N ARG A 107 13.71 18.46 -1.72
CA ARG A 107 12.57 18.15 -0.85
C ARG A 107 11.60 19.33 -0.82
N HIS A 108 10.31 19.02 -0.73
CA HIS A 108 9.28 20.06 -0.65
C HIS A 108 9.02 20.55 0.79
N ASP A 109 9.50 19.84 1.81
CA ASP A 109 9.37 20.19 3.24
C ASP A 109 7.93 20.56 3.65
N ASN A 110 6.95 19.80 3.12
CA ASN A 110 5.49 20.02 3.22
C ASN A 110 4.99 21.40 2.75
N ARG A 111 5.77 22.15 1.99
CA ARG A 111 5.36 23.42 1.38
C ARG A 111 4.81 23.21 -0.03
N SER A 112 3.68 23.84 -0.32
CA SER A 112 2.92 23.68 -1.58
C SER A 112 3.74 24.10 -2.80
N GLU A 113 4.37 25.27 -2.72
CA GLU A 113 5.15 25.92 -3.77
C GLU A 113 6.43 25.16 -4.13
N LYS A 114 6.96 24.35 -3.19
CA LYS A 114 8.15 23.53 -3.43
C LYS A 114 7.82 22.16 -4.04
N LYS A 115 6.55 21.76 -4.08
CA LYS A 115 6.15 20.47 -4.64
C LYS A 115 6.36 20.43 -6.15
N GLY A 116 6.99 19.36 -6.59
CA GLY A 116 7.09 19.07 -8.01
C GLY A 116 5.73 18.81 -8.65
N LEU A 117 5.71 18.82 -9.97
CA LEU A 117 4.54 18.57 -10.80
C LEU A 117 3.93 17.20 -10.48
N TYR A 118 4.76 16.16 -10.38
CA TYR A 118 4.31 14.79 -10.07
C TYR A 118 3.64 14.71 -8.68
N PRO A 119 4.31 15.10 -7.58
CA PRO A 119 3.71 15.13 -6.25
C PRO A 119 2.39 15.91 -6.18
N ALA A 120 2.33 17.09 -6.79
CA ALA A 120 1.14 17.91 -6.73
C ALA A 120 -0.06 17.27 -7.46
N VAL A 121 0.14 16.72 -8.65
CA VAL A 121 -0.91 16.02 -9.40
C VAL A 121 -1.35 14.75 -8.66
N LEU A 122 -0.39 13.99 -8.12
CA LEU A 122 -0.70 12.78 -7.36
C LEU A 122 -1.46 13.07 -6.07
N GLU A 123 -1.18 14.19 -5.41
CA GLU A 123 -1.89 14.64 -4.22
C GLU A 123 -3.34 14.99 -4.53
N GLU A 124 -3.60 15.72 -5.61
CA GLU A 124 -4.96 16.05 -6.05
C GLU A 124 -5.75 14.80 -6.44
N LEU A 125 -5.14 13.90 -7.22
CA LEU A 125 -5.75 12.62 -7.57
C LEU A 125 -6.04 11.75 -6.33
N SER A 126 -5.14 11.79 -5.34
CA SER A 126 -5.32 11.08 -4.07
C SER A 126 -6.46 11.67 -3.26
N ALA A 127 -6.60 12.99 -3.21
CA ALA A 127 -7.70 13.69 -2.55
C ALA A 127 -9.05 13.36 -3.23
N MET A 128 -9.13 13.49 -4.55
CA MET A 128 -10.30 13.10 -5.34
C MET A 128 -10.71 11.65 -5.07
N ARG A 129 -9.74 10.73 -4.98
CA ARG A 129 -10.01 9.33 -4.66
C ARG A 129 -10.53 9.15 -3.24
N GLN A 130 -10.00 9.89 -2.26
CA GLN A 130 -10.48 9.82 -0.88
C GLN A 130 -11.93 10.29 -0.77
N GLU A 131 -12.30 11.35 -1.48
CA GLU A 131 -13.68 11.83 -1.55
C GLU A 131 -14.63 10.77 -2.14
N LEU A 132 -14.26 10.18 -3.27
CA LEU A 132 -15.04 9.07 -3.87
C LEU A 132 -15.20 7.90 -2.90
N LYS A 133 -14.17 7.56 -2.12
CA LYS A 133 -14.25 6.50 -1.11
C LYS A 133 -15.13 6.89 0.08
N ALA A 134 -15.16 8.16 0.48
CA ALA A 134 -16.04 8.65 1.54
C ALA A 134 -17.51 8.56 1.11
N GLN A 135 -17.82 8.98 -0.12
CA GLN A 135 -19.15 8.82 -0.72
C GLN A 135 -19.54 7.33 -0.79
N LEU A 136 -18.63 6.47 -1.26
CA LEU A 136 -18.85 5.03 -1.34
C LEU A 136 -19.15 4.40 0.03
N ALA A 137 -18.45 4.83 1.09
CA ALA A 137 -18.69 4.33 2.44
C ALA A 137 -20.08 4.74 2.98
N SER A 138 -20.50 5.99 2.73
CA SER A 138 -21.83 6.47 3.08
C SER A 138 -22.92 5.68 2.35
N LEU A 139 -22.76 5.51 1.04
CA LEU A 139 -23.70 4.79 0.19
C LEU A 139 -23.77 3.29 0.53
N GLY A 140 -22.61 2.69 0.85
CA GLY A 140 -22.51 1.31 1.30
C GLY A 140 -23.32 1.03 2.56
N LYS A 141 -23.29 1.93 3.55
CA LYS A 141 -24.13 1.81 4.76
C LYS A 141 -25.63 1.79 4.43
N LYS A 142 -26.08 2.68 3.55
CA LYS A 142 -27.48 2.70 3.09
C LYS A 142 -27.83 1.42 2.34
N LYS A 143 -26.95 0.96 1.44
CA LYS A 143 -27.11 -0.28 0.68
C LYS A 143 -27.25 -1.48 1.60
N ASP A 144 -26.39 -1.61 2.60
CA ASP A 144 -26.44 -2.71 3.57
C ASP A 144 -27.72 -2.67 4.43
N GLN A 145 -28.18 -1.48 4.81
CA GLN A 145 -29.44 -1.29 5.55
C GLN A 145 -30.64 -1.74 4.72
N LEU A 146 -30.79 -1.23 3.49
CA LEU A 146 -31.88 -1.65 2.60
C LEU A 146 -31.80 -3.14 2.26
N GLY A 147 -30.60 -3.66 2.03
CA GLY A 147 -30.38 -5.08 1.76
C GLY A 147 -30.88 -5.98 2.90
N LYS A 148 -30.64 -5.59 4.16
CA LYS A 148 -31.17 -6.30 5.34
C LYS A 148 -32.69 -6.27 5.41
N ILE A 149 -33.30 -5.12 5.12
CA ILE A 149 -34.76 -4.98 5.08
C ILE A 149 -35.34 -5.92 4.02
N ILE A 150 -34.78 -5.92 2.82
CA ILE A 150 -35.21 -6.77 1.71
C ILE A 150 -35.08 -8.25 2.07
N SER A 151 -33.97 -8.67 2.67
CA SER A 151 -33.79 -10.07 3.12
C SER A 151 -34.82 -10.48 4.16
N SER A 152 -35.10 -9.62 5.16
CA SER A 152 -36.11 -9.90 6.18
C SER A 152 -37.53 -10.01 5.60
N VAL A 153 -37.86 -9.20 4.58
CA VAL A 153 -39.14 -9.29 3.87
C VAL A 153 -39.27 -10.62 3.12
N LYS A 154 -38.20 -11.06 2.44
CA LYS A 154 -38.15 -12.36 1.76
C LYS A 154 -38.29 -13.54 2.72
N GLU A 155 -37.60 -13.50 3.86
CA GLU A 155 -37.68 -14.54 4.90
C GLU A 155 -39.08 -14.69 5.49
N LYS A 156 -39.83 -13.58 5.58
CA LYS A 156 -41.25 -13.59 6.00
C LYS A 156 -42.22 -14.03 4.90
N GLY A 157 -41.72 -14.49 3.75
CA GLY A 157 -42.53 -14.94 2.61
C GLY A 157 -43.33 -13.84 1.92
N LYS A 158 -43.03 -12.55 2.19
CA LYS A 158 -43.77 -11.41 1.62
C LYS A 158 -43.15 -10.94 0.32
N ARG A 159 -43.98 -10.46 -0.62
CA ARG A 159 -43.52 -9.81 -1.85
C ARG A 159 -42.86 -8.47 -1.51
N ILE A 160 -41.70 -8.21 -2.10
CA ILE A 160 -41.00 -6.94 -1.93
C ILE A 160 -41.78 -5.85 -2.67
N PRO A 161 -42.04 -4.69 -2.04
CA PRO A 161 -42.64 -3.56 -2.73
C PRO A 161 -41.78 -3.12 -3.92
N GLU A 162 -42.36 -2.95 -5.10
CA GLU A 162 -41.62 -2.59 -6.33
C GLU A 162 -40.81 -1.31 -6.17
N LYS A 163 -41.35 -0.32 -5.46
CA LYS A 163 -40.63 0.92 -5.13
C LYS A 163 -39.33 0.66 -4.35
N LEU A 164 -39.37 -0.25 -3.37
CA LEU A 164 -38.21 -0.59 -2.54
C LEU A 164 -37.16 -1.38 -3.34
N ASP A 165 -37.61 -2.28 -4.22
CA ASP A 165 -36.72 -3.02 -5.12
C ASP A 165 -36.03 -2.09 -6.13
N LEU A 166 -36.77 -1.14 -6.71
CA LEU A 166 -36.22 -0.10 -7.61
C LEU A 166 -35.21 0.80 -6.90
N GLU A 167 -35.52 1.25 -5.69
CA GLU A 167 -34.61 2.07 -4.87
C GLU A 167 -33.32 1.31 -4.56
N TYR A 168 -33.41 0.04 -4.15
CA TYR A 168 -32.24 -0.78 -3.88
C TYR A 168 -31.39 -1.04 -5.13
N LYS A 169 -32.02 -1.29 -6.28
CA LYS A 169 -31.32 -1.47 -7.57
C LYS A 169 -30.60 -0.19 -7.99
N SER A 170 -31.26 0.96 -7.89
CA SER A 170 -30.66 2.28 -8.18
C SER A 170 -29.45 2.53 -7.26
N LEU A 171 -29.61 2.28 -5.97
CA LEU A 171 -28.54 2.41 -4.98
C LEU A 171 -27.35 1.48 -5.26
N CYS A 172 -27.61 0.25 -5.68
CA CYS A 172 -26.57 -0.68 -6.11
C CYS A 172 -25.81 -0.17 -7.32
N PHE A 173 -26.53 0.35 -8.34
CA PHE A 173 -25.92 0.91 -9.54
C PHE A 173 -25.03 2.11 -9.22
N GLU A 174 -25.51 3.05 -8.40
CA GLU A 174 -24.71 4.20 -7.96
C GLU A 174 -23.45 3.78 -7.21
N TYR A 175 -23.58 2.79 -6.31
CA TYR A 175 -22.45 2.22 -5.58
C TYR A 175 -21.40 1.63 -6.52
N ASP A 176 -21.83 0.86 -7.52
CA ASP A 176 -20.93 0.23 -8.48
C ASP A 176 -20.26 1.27 -9.41
N CYS A 177 -20.98 2.33 -9.79
CA CYS A 177 -20.44 3.46 -10.54
C CYS A 177 -19.33 4.18 -9.75
N LEU A 178 -19.60 4.55 -8.48
CA LEU A 178 -18.60 5.19 -7.61
C LEU A 178 -17.39 4.29 -7.34
N ASN A 179 -17.64 2.99 -7.12
CA ASN A 179 -16.56 2.02 -6.93
C ASN A 179 -15.69 1.90 -8.19
N SER A 180 -16.31 1.93 -9.38
CA SER A 180 -15.59 1.92 -10.65
C SER A 180 -14.74 3.19 -10.83
N LYS A 181 -15.29 4.37 -10.49
CA LYS A 181 -14.55 5.64 -10.51
C LYS A 181 -13.33 5.61 -9.59
N GLN A 182 -13.47 5.22 -8.31
CA GLN A 182 -12.32 5.19 -7.39
C GLN A 182 -11.26 4.15 -7.81
N LYS A 183 -11.67 3.02 -8.41
CA LYS A 183 -10.75 2.02 -8.99
C LYS A 183 -9.98 2.58 -10.19
N ALA A 184 -10.66 3.32 -11.07
CA ALA A 184 -10.03 3.97 -12.22
C ALA A 184 -8.99 5.01 -11.76
N VAL A 185 -9.32 5.85 -10.77
CA VAL A 185 -8.37 6.81 -10.19
C VAL A 185 -7.19 6.08 -9.52
N LYS A 186 -7.43 4.99 -8.79
CA LYS A 186 -6.35 4.15 -8.20
C LYS A 186 -5.39 3.63 -9.28
N LEU A 187 -5.94 3.06 -10.35
CA LEU A 187 -5.16 2.54 -11.45
C LEU A 187 -4.32 3.67 -12.07
N PHE A 188 -4.94 4.82 -12.31
CA PHE A 188 -4.29 5.97 -12.90
C PHE A 188 -3.12 6.49 -12.05
N ILE A 189 -3.32 6.64 -10.73
CA ILE A 189 -2.27 6.98 -9.76
C ILE A 189 -1.08 6.01 -9.85
N ASN A 190 -1.35 4.70 -9.90
CA ASN A 190 -0.31 3.67 -9.97
C ASN A 190 0.46 3.69 -11.31
N THR A 191 -0.13 4.22 -12.38
CA THR A 191 0.49 4.31 -13.71
C THR A 191 1.63 5.35 -13.78
N PHE A 192 1.68 6.35 -12.89
CA PHE A 192 2.73 7.39 -12.90
C PHE A 192 4.14 6.81 -12.83
N TYR A 193 4.37 5.89 -11.88
CA TYR A 193 5.65 5.18 -11.76
C TYR A 193 5.94 4.35 -13.02
N GLY A 194 4.93 3.62 -13.53
CA GLY A 194 5.07 2.76 -14.70
C GLY A 194 5.49 3.54 -15.96
N GLU A 195 4.89 4.70 -16.19
CA GLU A 195 5.25 5.59 -17.31
C GLU A 195 6.63 6.21 -17.13
N ALA A 196 6.98 6.67 -15.93
CA ALA A 196 8.32 7.19 -15.66
C ALA A 196 9.43 6.12 -15.79
N GLY A 197 9.09 4.85 -15.62
CA GLY A 197 9.97 3.70 -15.84
C GLY A 197 9.94 3.10 -17.25
N ASN A 198 9.05 3.58 -18.14
CA ASN A 198 8.89 3.06 -19.49
C ASN A 198 9.79 3.83 -20.48
N PRO A 199 10.83 3.22 -21.08
CA PRO A 199 11.73 3.89 -22.03
C PRO A 199 11.05 4.51 -23.25
N LEU A 200 9.85 4.04 -23.61
CA LEU A 200 9.06 4.55 -24.73
C LEU A 200 8.16 5.74 -24.33
N SER A 201 8.14 6.11 -23.06
CA SER A 201 7.37 7.25 -22.57
C SER A 201 8.17 8.54 -22.70
N SER A 202 7.52 9.63 -23.09
CA SER A 202 8.15 10.96 -23.15
C SER A 202 8.50 11.51 -21.76
N ILE A 203 7.92 10.92 -20.70
CA ILE A 203 8.19 11.26 -19.31
C ILE A 203 9.11 10.24 -18.62
N PHE A 204 9.79 9.41 -19.42
CA PHE A 204 10.76 8.45 -18.91
C PHE A 204 11.90 9.17 -18.17
N LEU A 205 12.12 8.77 -16.92
CA LEU A 205 13.27 9.22 -16.15
C LEU A 205 13.78 8.08 -15.28
N ARG A 206 14.89 7.47 -15.70
CA ARG A 206 15.50 6.33 -14.99
C ARG A 206 15.80 6.64 -13.53
N ALA A 207 16.27 7.84 -13.23
CA ALA A 207 16.56 8.27 -11.85
C ALA A 207 15.29 8.35 -10.99
N LEU A 208 14.14 8.70 -11.57
CA LEU A 208 12.85 8.68 -10.89
C LEU A 208 12.39 7.25 -10.62
N ALA A 209 12.45 6.38 -11.63
CA ALA A 209 12.01 4.99 -11.47
C ALA A 209 12.93 4.21 -10.50
N GLY A 210 14.25 4.29 -10.70
CA GLY A 210 15.24 3.68 -9.81
C GLY A 210 15.29 4.32 -8.42
N GLY A 211 15.07 5.63 -8.32
CA GLY A 211 14.93 6.33 -7.04
C GLY A 211 13.69 5.87 -6.28
N THR A 212 12.55 5.69 -6.97
CA THR A 212 11.32 5.16 -6.36
C THR A 212 11.53 3.75 -5.84
N THR A 213 12.14 2.84 -6.61
CA THR A 213 12.36 1.47 -6.12
C THR A 213 13.36 1.42 -4.98
N SER A 214 14.43 2.22 -5.04
CA SER A 214 15.45 2.29 -3.99
C SER A 214 14.88 2.86 -2.69
N ALA A 215 14.07 3.92 -2.78
CA ALA A 215 13.34 4.45 -1.64
C ALA A 215 12.35 3.42 -1.06
N GLY A 216 11.69 2.62 -1.90
CA GLY A 216 10.83 1.52 -1.46
C GLY A 216 11.59 0.46 -0.66
N LYS A 217 12.77 0.04 -1.14
CA LYS A 217 13.65 -0.89 -0.41
C LYS A 217 14.11 -0.33 0.92
N TYR A 218 14.50 0.93 0.93
CA TYR A 218 14.93 1.61 2.13
C TYR A 218 13.81 1.62 3.17
N ASN A 219 12.60 2.04 2.78
CA ASN A 219 11.48 2.17 3.72
C ASN A 219 10.98 0.81 4.25
N ILE A 220 10.92 -0.25 3.41
CA ILE A 220 10.51 -1.57 3.91
C ILE A 220 11.52 -2.16 4.89
N LYS A 221 12.83 -1.95 4.66
CA LYS A 221 13.89 -2.34 5.60
C LYS A 221 13.84 -1.51 6.89
N LEU A 222 13.60 -0.21 6.77
CA LEU A 222 13.44 0.69 7.91
C LEU A 222 12.28 0.26 8.82
N VAL A 223 11.16 -0.19 8.23
CA VAL A 223 10.05 -0.77 8.99
C VAL A 223 10.43 -2.13 9.59
N ALA A 224 11.09 -3.01 8.83
CA ALA A 224 11.55 -4.30 9.32
C ALA A 224 12.43 -4.16 10.58
N GLU A 225 13.43 -3.28 10.54
CA GLU A 225 14.29 -2.99 11.69
C GLU A 225 13.49 -2.43 12.88
N TYR A 226 12.48 -1.59 12.62
CA TYR A 226 11.62 -1.02 13.66
C TYR A 226 10.80 -2.09 14.39
N VAL A 227 10.23 -3.05 13.66
CA VAL A 227 9.41 -4.11 14.24
C VAL A 227 10.26 -5.18 14.93
N GLU A 228 11.43 -5.50 14.40
CA GLU A 228 12.40 -6.41 15.02
C GLU A 228 12.92 -5.87 16.35
N LYS A 229 13.21 -4.57 16.45
CA LYS A 229 13.57 -3.90 17.72
C LYS A 229 12.48 -3.98 18.79
N LYS A 230 11.22 -4.22 18.39
CA LYS A 230 10.08 -4.45 19.28
C LYS A 230 9.79 -5.94 19.49
N SER A 231 10.71 -6.82 19.07
CA SER A 231 10.65 -8.27 19.17
C SER A 231 9.56 -8.93 18.32
N PHE A 232 8.99 -8.24 17.33
CA PHE A 232 8.09 -8.87 16.36
C PHE A 232 8.91 -9.70 15.38
N GLY A 233 8.47 -10.94 15.13
CA GLY A 233 9.15 -11.81 14.17
C GLY A 233 8.66 -11.55 12.75
N ILE A 234 9.55 -11.40 11.79
CA ILE A 234 9.22 -11.28 10.36
C ILE A 234 9.14 -12.67 9.75
N LYS A 235 7.96 -13.05 9.23
CA LYS A 235 7.71 -14.36 8.61
C LYS A 235 7.79 -14.37 7.10
N TYR A 236 7.46 -13.24 6.48
CA TYR A 236 7.54 -13.04 5.03
C TYR A 236 7.46 -11.53 4.73
N GLY A 237 7.94 -11.11 3.57
CA GLY A 237 7.77 -9.74 3.12
C GLY A 237 7.96 -9.60 1.62
N ASP A 238 7.13 -8.79 0.99
CA ASP A 238 7.12 -8.62 -0.46
C ASP A 238 6.81 -7.19 -0.82
N THR A 239 7.80 -6.50 -1.38
CA THR A 239 7.69 -5.16 -1.97
C THR A 239 7.23 -4.07 -1.02
N ASP A 240 5.94 -4.08 -0.69
CA ASP A 240 5.20 -3.11 0.11
C ASP A 240 4.60 -3.72 1.38
N SER A 241 4.71 -5.05 1.58
CA SER A 241 4.11 -5.75 2.71
C SER A 241 5.10 -6.52 3.58
N LEU A 242 4.81 -6.58 4.87
CA LEU A 242 5.47 -7.43 5.86
C LEU A 242 4.43 -8.28 6.58
N TYR A 243 4.73 -9.57 6.70
CA TYR A 243 3.97 -10.52 7.51
C TYR A 243 4.74 -10.78 8.80
N LEU A 244 4.09 -10.48 9.91
CA LEU A 244 4.68 -10.41 11.24
C LEU A 244 4.02 -11.42 12.17
N THR A 245 4.74 -11.86 13.19
CA THR A 245 4.17 -12.54 14.35
C THR A 245 4.43 -11.72 15.61
N CYS A 246 3.46 -11.70 16.52
CA CYS A 246 3.57 -10.97 17.77
C CYS A 246 4.55 -11.67 18.73
N PRO A 247 5.26 -10.91 19.58
CA PRO A 247 6.05 -11.47 20.68
C PRO A 247 5.21 -12.39 21.58
N ASP A 248 5.83 -13.47 22.09
CA ASP A 248 5.16 -14.48 22.93
C ASP A 248 4.52 -13.87 24.19
N LYS A 249 5.09 -12.78 24.74
CA LYS A 249 4.56 -12.07 25.92
C LYS A 249 3.11 -11.59 25.81
N TYR A 250 2.60 -11.38 24.59
CA TYR A 250 1.20 -10.96 24.41
C TYR A 250 0.21 -12.09 24.64
N PHE A 251 0.68 -13.34 24.62
CA PHE A 251 -0.16 -14.53 24.70
C PHE A 251 -0.06 -15.27 26.04
N GLU A 252 0.85 -14.89 26.95
CA GLU A 252 1.11 -15.58 28.22
C GLU A 252 -0.17 -15.96 28.99
N LYS A 253 -1.07 -15.00 29.22
CA LYS A 253 -2.35 -15.26 29.91
C LYS A 253 -3.24 -16.27 29.18
N CYS A 254 -3.26 -16.19 27.85
CA CYS A 254 -4.05 -17.07 26.99
C CYS A 254 -3.45 -18.49 26.97
N ASP A 255 -2.12 -18.58 26.94
CA ASP A 255 -1.36 -19.83 26.97
C ASP A 255 -1.51 -20.54 28.32
N GLU A 256 -1.48 -19.79 29.42
CA GLU A 256 -1.70 -20.30 30.78
C GLU A 256 -3.11 -20.87 30.95
N ALA A 257 -4.15 -20.13 30.54
CA ALA A 257 -5.54 -20.58 30.60
C ALA A 257 -5.76 -21.85 29.76
N PHE A 258 -5.16 -21.93 28.56
CA PHE A 258 -5.20 -23.14 27.75
C PHE A 258 -4.47 -24.31 28.40
N SER A 259 -3.32 -24.07 29.01
CA SER A 259 -2.52 -25.10 29.72
C SER A 259 -3.25 -25.66 30.94
N ARG A 260 -4.04 -24.82 31.63
CA ARG A 260 -4.93 -25.22 32.74
C ARG A 260 -6.21 -25.92 32.28
N LYS A 261 -6.40 -26.10 30.96
CA LYS A 261 -7.61 -26.66 30.33
C LYS A 261 -8.89 -25.84 30.57
N GLU A 262 -8.74 -24.55 30.86
CA GLU A 262 -9.87 -23.62 31.05
C GLU A 262 -10.46 -23.17 29.69
N LEU A 263 -9.68 -23.29 28.61
CA LEU A 263 -10.09 -22.95 27.25
C LEU A 263 -10.14 -24.18 26.35
N SER A 264 -11.17 -24.27 25.52
CA SER A 264 -11.16 -25.18 24.37
C SER A 264 -10.12 -24.73 23.34
N LYS A 265 -9.69 -25.64 22.46
CA LYS A 265 -8.73 -25.30 21.39
C LYS A 265 -9.23 -24.18 20.47
N GLU A 266 -10.51 -24.20 20.11
CA GLU A 266 -11.11 -23.17 19.26
C GLU A 266 -11.20 -21.81 20.00
N ALA A 267 -11.51 -21.82 21.30
CA ALA A 267 -11.52 -20.61 22.11
C ALA A 267 -10.12 -20.00 22.24
N TYR A 268 -9.11 -20.84 22.52
CA TYR A 268 -7.70 -20.42 22.57
C TYR A 268 -7.22 -19.80 21.25
N TRP A 269 -7.51 -20.46 20.12
CA TRP A 269 -7.17 -19.94 18.79
C TRP A 269 -7.88 -18.61 18.50
N THR A 270 -9.15 -18.51 18.87
CA THR A 270 -9.93 -17.28 18.72
C THR A 270 -9.31 -16.13 19.49
N GLU A 271 -8.90 -16.38 20.73
CA GLU A 271 -8.30 -15.37 21.59
C GLU A 271 -6.93 -14.92 21.07
N MET A 272 -6.08 -15.84 20.60
CA MET A 272 -4.82 -15.47 19.96
C MET A 272 -5.01 -14.57 18.74
N VAL A 273 -6.01 -14.84 17.91
CA VAL A 273 -6.29 -14.01 16.72
C VAL A 273 -6.76 -12.61 17.16
N LYS A 274 -7.65 -12.50 18.15
CA LYS A 274 -8.10 -11.21 18.69
C LYS A 274 -6.95 -10.39 19.27
N ILE A 275 -6.11 -11.01 20.12
CA ILE A 275 -4.91 -10.38 20.67
C ILE A 275 -4.04 -9.84 19.54
N THR A 276 -3.79 -10.66 18.50
CA THR A 276 -2.98 -10.26 17.34
C THR A 276 -3.58 -9.05 16.62
N MET A 277 -4.89 -9.05 16.36
CA MET A 277 -5.61 -7.94 15.72
C MET A 277 -5.49 -6.63 16.50
N ASP A 278 -5.48 -6.67 17.83
CA ASP A 278 -5.39 -5.46 18.64
C ASP A 278 -3.95 -4.95 18.79
N VAL A 279 -3.00 -5.87 18.96
CA VAL A 279 -1.57 -5.54 19.01
C VAL A 279 -1.11 -4.92 17.69
N ILE A 280 -1.54 -5.47 16.55
CA ILE A 280 -1.09 -4.99 15.23
C ILE A 280 -1.67 -3.61 14.89
N LYS A 281 -2.89 -3.28 15.34
CA LYS A 281 -3.45 -1.92 15.19
C LYS A 281 -2.55 -0.89 15.89
N LYS A 282 -2.15 -1.19 17.15
CA LYS A 282 -1.24 -0.33 17.93
C LYS A 282 0.13 -0.22 17.26
N LEU A 283 0.69 -1.33 16.78
CA LEU A 283 1.98 -1.33 16.08
C LEU A 283 1.92 -0.51 14.78
N ARG A 284 0.86 -0.65 13.99
CA ARG A 284 0.64 0.14 12.76
C ARG A 284 0.72 1.64 13.03
N ASP A 285 0.06 2.10 14.09
CA ASP A 285 0.03 3.53 14.42
C ASP A 285 1.41 4.03 14.85
N GLN A 286 2.16 3.21 15.60
CA GLN A 286 3.55 3.47 15.95
C GLN A 286 4.46 3.53 14.72
N ILE A 287 4.32 2.59 13.78
CA ILE A 287 5.06 2.59 12.51
C ILE A 287 4.74 3.83 11.68
N ASN A 288 3.47 4.22 11.59
CA ASN A 288 3.05 5.40 10.83
C ASN A 288 3.61 6.69 11.44
N ALA A 289 3.65 6.80 12.77
CA ALA A 289 4.32 7.91 13.45
C ALA A 289 5.83 7.92 13.17
N TYR A 290 6.47 6.75 13.23
CA TYR A 290 7.90 6.60 12.93
C TYR A 290 8.24 6.97 11.48
N LEU A 291 7.46 6.50 10.50
CA LEU A 291 7.60 6.84 9.08
C LEU A 291 7.41 8.34 8.84
N ARG A 292 6.47 8.99 9.55
CA ARG A 292 6.27 10.44 9.45
C ARG A 292 7.51 11.21 9.91
N ILE A 293 8.13 10.80 11.02
CA ILE A 293 9.36 11.41 11.52
C ILE A 293 10.51 11.19 10.53
N LYS A 294 10.68 9.96 10.03
CA LYS A 294 11.81 9.61 9.15
C LYS A 294 11.70 10.19 7.74
N SER A 295 10.49 10.23 7.19
CA SER A 295 10.25 10.77 5.84
C SER A 295 9.96 12.26 5.84
N GLY A 296 9.69 12.87 7.00
CA GLY A 296 9.30 14.29 7.13
C GLY A 296 7.94 14.63 6.53
N THR A 297 7.16 13.65 6.07
CA THR A 297 5.85 13.85 5.43
C THR A 297 4.85 12.79 5.92
N SER A 298 3.57 12.96 5.64
CA SER A 298 2.54 11.95 5.98
C SER A 298 2.12 11.07 4.80
N TYR A 299 2.82 11.10 3.67
CA TYR A 299 2.43 10.32 2.48
C TYR A 299 2.68 8.82 2.63
N LEU A 300 3.71 8.43 3.40
CA LEU A 300 4.02 7.04 3.70
C LEU A 300 3.24 6.56 4.91
N LYS A 301 2.36 5.60 4.68
CA LYS A 301 1.56 4.94 5.71
C LYS A 301 1.42 3.46 5.41
N MET A 302 1.35 2.66 6.46
CA MET A 302 0.98 1.25 6.40
C MET A 302 -0.45 1.05 6.89
N ALA A 303 -1.14 0.13 6.24
CA ALA A 303 -2.47 -0.36 6.59
C ALA A 303 -2.38 -1.81 7.08
N TYR A 304 -3.32 -2.15 7.96
CA TYR A 304 -3.56 -3.53 8.35
C TYR A 304 -4.26 -4.28 7.21
N LYS A 305 -3.89 -5.55 7.04
CA LYS A 305 -4.42 -6.47 6.03
C LYS A 305 -5.33 -7.51 6.69
N GLU A 306 -4.77 -8.68 6.96
CA GLU A 306 -5.45 -9.82 7.58
C GLU A 306 -4.56 -10.46 8.65
N VAL A 307 -5.18 -11.19 9.57
CA VAL A 307 -4.50 -12.20 10.40
C VAL A 307 -4.73 -13.56 9.75
N LEU A 308 -3.66 -14.32 9.54
CA LEU A 308 -3.68 -15.67 9.00
C LEU A 308 -3.34 -16.66 10.12
N PHE A 309 -4.25 -17.57 10.44
CA PHE A 309 -4.00 -18.63 11.42
C PHE A 309 -4.95 -19.82 11.30
N PRO A 310 -4.46 -21.05 11.12
CA PRO A 310 -3.09 -21.40 10.76
C PRO A 310 -2.75 -20.93 9.34
N VAL A 311 -1.46 -20.83 9.01
CA VAL A 311 -0.98 -20.41 7.69
C VAL A 311 0.21 -21.27 7.24
N CYS A 312 0.27 -21.59 5.96
CA CYS A 312 1.38 -22.30 5.33
C CYS A 312 2.05 -21.41 4.28
N PHE A 313 3.37 -21.25 4.39
CA PHE A 313 4.18 -20.60 3.36
C PHE A 313 4.94 -21.66 2.57
N THR A 314 4.78 -21.67 1.25
CA THR A 314 5.46 -22.64 0.36
C THR A 314 6.55 -21.98 -0.48
N GLY A 315 6.48 -20.65 -0.67
CA GLY A 315 7.50 -19.88 -1.36
C GLY A 315 7.14 -18.41 -1.51
N LYS A 316 7.99 -17.66 -2.22
CA LYS A 316 7.71 -16.25 -2.56
C LYS A 316 6.36 -16.16 -3.25
N LYS A 317 5.48 -15.30 -2.76
CA LYS A 317 4.11 -15.10 -3.27
C LYS A 317 3.23 -16.35 -3.25
N LYS A 318 3.61 -17.41 -2.52
CA LYS A 318 2.88 -18.68 -2.43
C LYS A 318 2.58 -19.03 -0.98
N TYR A 319 1.35 -18.79 -0.55
CA TYR A 319 0.88 -19.08 0.81
C TYR A 319 -0.63 -19.26 0.88
N PHE A 320 -1.09 -20.04 1.85
CA PHE A 320 -2.50 -20.28 2.13
C PHE A 320 -2.77 -20.47 3.61
N GLY A 321 -4.00 -20.24 4.03
CA GLY A 321 -4.41 -20.41 5.42
C GLY A 321 -5.84 -19.99 5.66
N VAL A 322 -6.18 -19.87 6.93
CA VAL A 322 -7.46 -19.30 7.35
C VAL A 322 -7.25 -17.81 7.63
N GLY A 323 -7.97 -16.97 6.88
CA GLY A 323 -7.88 -15.52 6.98
C GLY A 323 -8.94 -14.91 7.89
N HIS A 324 -8.53 -13.95 8.70
CA HIS A 324 -9.39 -13.19 9.60
C HIS A 324 -9.16 -11.69 9.37
N GLU A 325 -10.17 -11.02 8.83
CA GLU A 325 -10.09 -9.58 8.50
C GLU A 325 -10.71 -8.72 9.60
N VAL A 326 -12.03 -8.84 9.78
CA VAL A 326 -12.80 -8.05 10.77
C VAL A 326 -13.28 -8.92 11.94
N VAL A 327 -13.69 -10.15 11.64
CA VAL A 327 -14.22 -11.10 12.61
C VAL A 327 -13.42 -12.39 12.52
N VAL A 328 -13.20 -13.03 13.67
CA VAL A 328 -12.56 -14.34 13.72
C VAL A 328 -13.54 -15.38 13.17
N ASN A 329 -13.08 -16.15 12.19
CA ASN A 329 -13.87 -17.20 11.56
C ASN A 329 -12.97 -18.36 11.14
N PHE A 330 -13.01 -19.46 11.89
CA PHE A 330 -12.27 -20.68 11.58
C PHE A 330 -12.99 -21.64 10.62
N LYS A 331 -14.22 -21.31 10.21
CA LYS A 331 -15.01 -22.07 9.23
C LYS A 331 -15.37 -21.16 8.03
N PRO A 332 -14.38 -20.57 7.35
CA PRO A 332 -14.66 -19.73 6.20
C PRO A 332 -15.18 -20.58 5.04
N LYS A 333 -16.06 -20.00 4.20
CA LYS A 333 -16.53 -20.66 2.97
C LYS A 333 -15.37 -20.97 2.01
N ASN A 334 -14.36 -20.08 1.97
CA ASN A 334 -13.18 -20.21 1.14
C ASN A 334 -11.92 -19.97 1.97
N LEU A 335 -10.88 -20.77 1.75
CA LEU A 335 -9.57 -20.53 2.34
C LEU A 335 -8.89 -19.32 1.70
N PHE A 336 -8.05 -18.65 2.49
CA PHE A 336 -7.18 -17.62 1.97
C PHE A 336 -6.05 -18.27 1.17
N MET A 337 -5.86 -17.84 -0.08
CA MET A 337 -4.83 -18.37 -0.97
C MET A 337 -4.17 -17.26 -1.79
N LYS A 338 -2.84 -17.27 -1.90
CA LYS A 338 -2.07 -16.44 -2.83
C LYS A 338 -1.09 -17.26 -3.64
N GLY A 339 -1.16 -17.11 -4.96
CA GLY A 339 -0.16 -17.60 -5.94
C GLY A 339 0.01 -19.11 -6.03
N ILE A 340 -0.89 -19.89 -5.42
CA ILE A 340 -0.95 -21.35 -5.54
C ILE A 340 -1.55 -21.70 -6.90
N GLU A 341 -1.16 -22.83 -7.45
CA GLU A 341 -1.56 -23.29 -8.79
C GLU A 341 -3.08 -23.37 -8.96
N THR A 342 -3.82 -23.70 -7.89
CA THR A 342 -5.30 -23.66 -7.86
C THR A 342 -5.91 -22.27 -8.06
N VAL A 343 -5.12 -21.19 -7.98
CA VAL A 343 -5.56 -19.79 -8.18
C VAL A 343 -5.17 -19.28 -9.58
N LYS A 344 -4.34 -20.01 -10.33
CA LYS A 344 -4.00 -19.64 -11.71
C LYS A 344 -5.05 -20.25 -12.65
N GLN A 345 -5.99 -19.42 -13.10
CA GLN A 345 -6.85 -19.74 -14.25
C GLN A 345 -6.10 -19.56 -15.56
#